data_AF-A0A8H7T7S7-F1
#
_entry.id   AF-A0A8H7T7S7-F1
#
_cell.length_a   1.000
_cell.length_b   1.000
_cell.length_c   1.000
_cell.angle_alpha   90.00
_cell.angle_beta   90.00
_cell.angle_gamma   90.00
#
_symmetry.space_group_name_H-M   'P 1'
#
loop_
_entity.id
_entity.type
_entity.pdbx_description
1 polymer ?
#
loop_
_entity_poly.entity_id
_entity_poly.type
_entity_poly.pdbx_seq_one_letter_code
_entity_poly.pdbx_strand_id
1 'polypeptide(L)'
;MHLLQIEVLNQEVDPEDKTPSYYRILVNRKHIKYVTIDPGIYEVDDLCFPPILVEKLPKFPEGDWNCGRISQTDGTPAPFFSETLKKELPSISPLWYPKSYEYLSFQIGERLRSNEIGHYVAETQAYSWIDGHNIGPKFLGYLTEDGRVIGFLIESVEGRHATVSDLDACKAIVRELHGLGILHGDLNKHNFLISERGVVMIDFETAKKSKDGEAMEKELMGLEGHLLDESGNGGVVKEEKSSEKA
;
A
#
# COMPACT_ATOMS: atom_id res chain seq x y z
N MET A 1 0.07 -35.71 9.80
CA MET A 1 -0.70 -34.47 9.59
C MET A 1 0.30 -33.37 9.30
N HIS A 2 0.24 -32.75 8.12
CA HIS A 2 0.96 -31.49 7.93
C HIS A 2 0.22 -30.41 8.71
N LEU A 3 0.93 -29.72 9.61
CA LEU A 3 0.41 -28.53 10.28
C LEU A 3 0.03 -27.51 9.20
N LEU A 4 -1.12 -26.87 9.37
CA LEU A 4 -1.53 -25.76 8.51
C LEU A 4 -0.45 -24.67 8.61
N GLN A 5 0.14 -24.31 7.47
CA GLN A 5 1.06 -23.18 7.42
C GLN A 5 0.24 -21.91 7.27
N ILE A 6 0.33 -21.02 8.26
CA ILE A 6 -0.40 -19.76 8.29
C ILE A 6 0.63 -18.63 8.32
N GLU A 7 0.44 -17.66 7.44
CA GLU A 7 1.26 -16.46 7.36
C GLU A 7 0.34 -15.24 7.27
N VAL A 8 0.50 -14.27 8.17
CA VAL A 8 -0.26 -13.01 8.11
C VAL A 8 0.46 -12.08 7.15
N LEU A 9 -0.18 -11.75 6.03
CA LEU A 9 0.37 -10.87 4.99
C LEU A 9 0.08 -9.40 5.26
N ASN A 10 -1.06 -9.10 5.88
CA ASN A 10 -1.44 -7.76 6.31
C ASN A 10 -2.41 -7.83 7.49
N GLN A 11 -2.41 -6.79 8.32
CA GLN A 11 -3.35 -6.64 9.42
C GLN A 11 -3.75 -5.18 9.60
N GLU A 12 -4.97 -4.97 10.07
CA GLU A 12 -5.51 -3.70 10.53
C GLU A 12 -6.19 -3.99 11.88
N VAL A 13 -5.63 -3.43 12.94
CA VAL A 13 -6.04 -3.71 14.32
C VAL A 13 -6.47 -2.39 14.95
N ASP A 14 -7.62 -2.40 15.59
CA ASP A 14 -8.07 -1.28 16.41
C ASP A 14 -7.30 -1.29 17.74
N PRO A 15 -6.47 -0.26 18.02
CA PRO A 15 -5.70 -0.21 19.27
C PRO A 15 -6.58 -0.16 20.53
N GLU A 16 -7.85 0.26 20.39
CA GLU A 16 -8.81 0.31 21.49
C GLU A 16 -9.69 -0.94 21.57
N ASP A 17 -9.56 -1.88 20.62
CA ASP A 17 -10.37 -3.10 20.52
C ASP A 17 -11.88 -2.84 20.58
N LYS A 18 -12.33 -1.75 19.97
CA LYS A 18 -13.76 -1.38 19.91
C LYS A 18 -14.41 -1.82 18.61
N THR A 19 -13.61 -2.04 17.58
CA THR A 19 -14.03 -2.45 16.26
C THR A 19 -13.32 -3.74 15.84
N PRO A 20 -13.90 -4.54 14.92
CA PRO A 20 -13.28 -5.76 14.47
C PRO A 20 -11.91 -5.51 13.85
N SER A 21 -10.96 -6.42 14.11
CA SER A 21 -9.66 -6.43 13.47
C SER A 21 -9.71 -7.21 12.15
N TYR A 22 -8.96 -6.76 11.14
CA TYR A 22 -8.96 -7.34 9.79
C TYR A 22 -7.59 -7.90 9.44
N TYR A 23 -7.57 -9.10 8.85
CA TYR A 23 -6.35 -9.80 8.49
C TYR A 23 -6.43 -10.34 7.07
N ARG A 24 -5.33 -10.21 6.33
CA ARG A 24 -5.08 -10.92 5.07
C ARG A 24 -4.07 -12.03 5.35
N ILE A 25 -4.50 -13.27 5.22
CA ILE A 25 -3.77 -14.46 5.68
C ILE A 25 -3.50 -15.39 4.49
N LEU A 26 -2.26 -15.85 4.35
CA LEU A 26 -1.87 -16.91 3.44
C LEU A 26 -1.89 -18.26 4.15
N VAL A 27 -2.70 -19.17 3.63
CA VAL A 27 -2.86 -20.53 4.13
C VAL A 27 -2.19 -21.51 3.17
N ASN A 28 -1.30 -22.34 3.71
CA ASN A 28 -0.53 -23.36 2.99
C ASN A 28 0.23 -22.85 1.76
N ARG A 29 0.62 -21.57 1.77
CA ARG A 29 1.27 -20.87 0.64
C ARG A 29 0.49 -20.94 -0.67
N LYS A 30 -0.83 -21.13 -0.60
CA LYS A 30 -1.69 -21.36 -1.76
C LYS A 30 -2.97 -20.54 -1.75
N HIS A 31 -3.56 -20.34 -0.57
CA HIS A 31 -4.89 -19.73 -0.48
C HIS A 31 -4.82 -18.47 0.37
N ILE A 32 -5.25 -17.35 -0.20
CA ILE A 32 -5.39 -16.10 0.54
C ILE A 32 -6.79 -16.05 1.14
N LYS A 33 -6.87 -15.74 2.41
CA LYS A 33 -8.10 -15.62 3.20
C LYS A 33 -8.13 -14.25 3.87
N TYR A 34 -9.31 -13.64 3.89
CA TYR A 34 -9.59 -12.40 4.57
C TYR A 34 -10.35 -12.74 5.84
N VAL A 35 -9.72 -12.56 7.00
CA VAL A 35 -10.26 -12.96 8.30
C VAL A 35 -10.56 -11.71 9.11
N THR A 36 -11.78 -11.61 9.61
CA THR A 36 -12.20 -10.59 10.57
C THR A 36 -12.27 -11.24 11.94
N ILE A 37 -11.74 -10.58 12.96
CA ILE A 37 -11.81 -11.01 14.36
C ILE A 37 -12.64 -9.99 15.11
N ASP A 38 -13.72 -10.44 15.75
CA ASP A 38 -14.55 -9.56 16.58
C ASP A 38 -13.77 -9.03 17.80
N PRO A 39 -14.11 -7.83 18.29
CA PRO A 39 -13.43 -7.25 19.44
C PRO A 39 -13.63 -8.09 20.72
N GLY A 40 -12.68 -7.98 21.65
CA GLY A 40 -12.72 -8.62 22.97
C GLY A 40 -12.37 -10.12 22.98
N ILE A 41 -11.87 -10.65 21.86
CA ILE A 41 -11.52 -12.08 21.73
C ILE A 41 -10.08 -12.35 22.17
N TYR A 42 -9.15 -11.49 21.77
CA TYR A 42 -7.73 -11.60 22.09
C TYR A 42 -7.23 -10.26 22.61
N GLU A 43 -6.13 -10.28 23.37
CA GLU A 43 -5.49 -9.04 23.79
C GLU A 43 -4.94 -8.27 22.57
N VAL A 44 -4.96 -6.94 22.63
CA VAL A 44 -4.50 -6.08 21.53
C VAL A 44 -3.05 -6.37 21.14
N ASP A 45 -2.19 -6.67 22.11
CA ASP A 45 -0.79 -7.04 21.86
C ASP A 45 -0.69 -8.34 21.04
N ASP A 46 -1.59 -9.30 21.27
CA ASP A 46 -1.64 -10.53 20.48
C ASP A 46 -2.12 -10.24 19.06
N LEU A 47 -3.19 -9.45 18.91
CA LEU A 47 -3.73 -9.03 17.62
C LEU A 47 -2.65 -8.31 16.79
N CYS A 48 -1.82 -7.50 17.45
CA CYS A 48 -0.74 -6.77 16.81
C CYS A 48 0.49 -7.63 16.47
N PHE A 49 0.63 -8.82 17.05
CA PHE A 49 1.81 -9.68 16.89
C PHE A 49 1.47 -11.03 16.24
N PRO A 50 1.58 -11.13 14.90
CA PRO A 50 1.19 -12.31 14.14
C PRO A 50 1.70 -13.66 14.65
N PRO A 51 2.97 -13.81 15.10
CA PRO A 51 3.45 -15.11 15.56
C PRO A 51 2.63 -15.66 16.73
N ILE A 52 2.23 -14.82 17.70
CA ILE A 52 1.40 -15.25 18.83
C ILE A 52 -0.05 -15.44 18.39
N LEU A 53 -0.58 -14.53 17.57
CA LEU A 53 -1.95 -14.63 17.07
C LEU A 53 -2.19 -15.96 16.38
N VAL A 54 -1.29 -16.37 15.48
CA VAL A 54 -1.42 -17.60 14.68
C VAL A 54 -1.55 -18.85 15.56
N GLU A 55 -0.87 -18.90 16.71
CA GLU A 55 -0.98 -20.00 17.66
C GLU A 55 -2.34 -20.05 18.38
N LYS A 56 -3.01 -18.89 18.50
CA LYS A 56 -4.30 -18.74 19.16
C LYS A 56 -5.50 -18.93 18.22
N LEU A 57 -5.29 -18.82 16.91
CA LEU A 57 -6.38 -18.91 15.94
C LEU A 57 -7.09 -20.28 15.98
N PRO A 58 -8.43 -20.31 15.87
CA PRO A 58 -9.16 -21.56 15.72
C PRO A 58 -8.78 -22.28 14.42
N LYS A 59 -9.05 -23.58 14.38
CA LYS A 59 -8.84 -24.38 13.17
C LYS A 59 -9.64 -23.80 12.01
N PHE A 60 -8.96 -23.54 10.90
CA PHE A 60 -9.59 -23.03 9.67
C PHE A 60 -10.54 -24.09 9.09
N PRO A 61 -11.81 -23.72 8.79
CA PRO A 61 -12.76 -24.63 8.15
C PRO A 61 -12.30 -25.06 6.76
N GLU A 62 -12.62 -26.29 6.39
CA GLU A 62 -12.46 -26.77 5.02
C GLU A 62 -13.49 -26.13 4.08
N GLY A 63 -13.23 -26.15 2.77
CA GLY A 63 -14.13 -25.65 1.75
C GLY A 63 -13.62 -24.43 0.98
N ASP A 64 -14.37 -24.03 -0.04
CA ASP A 64 -14.07 -22.89 -0.89
C ASP A 64 -14.72 -21.61 -0.34
N TRP A 65 -13.97 -20.91 0.50
CA TRP A 65 -14.33 -19.60 1.05
C TRP A 65 -13.12 -18.67 0.95
N ASN A 66 -13.35 -17.36 0.96
CA ASN A 66 -12.27 -16.37 1.00
C ASN A 66 -12.43 -15.33 2.12
N CYS A 67 -13.62 -15.22 2.70
CA CYS A 67 -13.87 -14.41 3.89
C CYS A 67 -14.27 -15.30 5.07
N GLY A 68 -13.72 -15.04 6.24
CA GLY A 68 -14.11 -15.73 7.48
C GLY A 68 -14.21 -14.75 8.64
N ARG A 69 -15.15 -14.99 9.56
CA ARG A 69 -15.30 -14.20 10.78
C ARG A 69 -15.03 -15.09 11.99
N ILE A 70 -14.13 -14.66 12.85
CA ILE A 70 -13.85 -15.28 14.14
C ILE A 70 -14.64 -14.52 15.19
N SER A 71 -15.47 -15.25 15.92
CA SER A 71 -16.28 -14.73 17.02
C SER A 71 -16.12 -15.63 18.24
N GLN A 72 -16.56 -15.13 19.39
CA GLN A 72 -16.73 -15.91 20.60
C GLN A 72 -18.11 -15.62 21.19
N THR A 73 -18.80 -16.66 21.66
CA THR A 73 -20.11 -16.55 22.29
C THR A 73 -20.02 -16.88 23.78
N ASP A 74 -20.84 -16.22 24.59
CA ASP A 74 -20.95 -16.50 26.02
C ASP A 74 -21.15 -18.00 26.28
N GLY A 75 -20.28 -18.59 27.09
CA GLY A 75 -20.30 -20.01 27.43
C GLY A 75 -19.47 -20.93 26.51
N THR A 76 -18.89 -20.42 25.42
CA THR A 76 -17.88 -21.16 24.64
C THR A 76 -16.47 -20.68 25.03
N PRO A 77 -15.63 -21.55 25.63
CA PRO A 77 -14.34 -21.12 26.15
C PRO A 77 -13.30 -20.80 25.07
N ALA A 78 -13.53 -21.20 23.81
CA ALA A 78 -12.60 -21.00 22.72
C ALA A 78 -13.25 -20.21 21.56
N PRO A 79 -12.52 -19.28 20.93
CA PRO A 79 -12.97 -18.60 19.71
C PRO A 79 -13.19 -19.59 18.57
N PHE A 80 -14.08 -19.28 17.63
CA PHE A 80 -14.39 -20.13 16.48
C PHE A 80 -14.75 -19.30 15.25
N PHE A 81 -14.71 -19.93 14.07
CA PHE A 81 -15.23 -19.31 12.85
C PHE A 81 -16.76 -19.33 12.89
N SER A 82 -17.38 -18.19 13.18
CA SER A 82 -18.83 -18.01 13.20
C SER A 82 -19.44 -17.95 11.81
N GLU A 83 -18.64 -17.53 10.82
CA GLU A 83 -19.05 -17.41 9.43
C GLU A 83 -17.86 -17.67 8.50
N THR A 84 -18.13 -18.33 7.37
CA THR A 84 -17.23 -18.40 6.22
C THR A 84 -18.03 -18.20 4.94
N LEU A 85 -17.55 -17.33 4.06
CA LEU A 85 -18.23 -16.96 2.82
C LEU A 85 -17.25 -16.98 1.65
N LYS A 86 -17.79 -17.33 0.47
CA LYS A 86 -17.15 -17.01 -0.81
C LYS A 86 -17.77 -15.70 -1.31
N LYS A 87 -16.96 -14.66 -1.39
CA LYS A 87 -17.38 -13.32 -1.79
C LYS A 87 -16.60 -12.85 -3.03
N GLU A 88 -17.31 -12.22 -3.95
CA GLU A 88 -16.70 -11.39 -4.99
C GLU A 88 -16.19 -10.11 -4.34
N LEU A 89 -14.86 -9.99 -4.22
CA LEU A 89 -14.24 -8.85 -3.56
C LEU A 89 -14.02 -7.69 -4.55
N PRO A 90 -13.95 -6.41 -4.10
CA PRO A 90 -13.81 -5.24 -4.98
C PRO A 90 -12.50 -5.19 -5.80
N SER A 91 -12.58 -5.28 -7.13
CA SER A 91 -11.41 -5.21 -8.04
C SER A 91 -11.44 -3.93 -8.89
N ILE A 92 -10.31 -3.57 -9.48
CA ILE A 92 -10.24 -2.49 -10.48
C ILE A 92 -10.78 -3.00 -11.82
N SER A 93 -11.65 -2.22 -12.45
CA SER A 93 -12.14 -2.43 -13.82
C SER A 93 -12.73 -1.13 -14.37
N PRO A 94 -12.52 -0.77 -15.65
CA PRO A 94 -11.64 -1.45 -16.61
C PRO A 94 -10.15 -1.22 -16.30
N LEU A 95 -9.29 -2.10 -16.82
CA LEU A 95 -7.84 -1.95 -16.74
C LEU A 95 -7.33 -1.11 -17.90
N TRP A 96 -6.49 -0.12 -17.62
CA TRP A 96 -5.87 0.69 -18.67
C TRP A 96 -4.60 0.04 -19.24
N TYR A 97 -3.97 -0.84 -18.46
CA TYR A 97 -2.77 -1.59 -18.84
C TYR A 97 -3.07 -3.11 -18.97
N PRO A 98 -2.54 -3.81 -19.98
CA PRO A 98 -2.96 -5.19 -20.26
C PRO A 98 -2.26 -6.26 -19.40
N LYS A 99 -1.13 -5.94 -18.78
CA LYS A 99 -0.34 -6.94 -18.04
C LYS A 99 -0.80 -7.05 -16.59
N SER A 100 -0.90 -8.29 -16.12
CA SER A 100 -1.09 -8.63 -14.72
C SER A 100 -0.19 -9.79 -14.31
N TYR A 101 0.09 -9.89 -13.02
CA TYR A 101 0.95 -10.92 -12.44
C TYR A 101 0.36 -11.41 -11.12
N GLU A 102 0.32 -12.73 -10.93
CA GLU A 102 -0.18 -13.32 -9.69
C GLU A 102 0.74 -13.03 -8.51
N TYR A 103 0.17 -12.58 -7.39
CA TYR A 103 0.87 -12.20 -6.17
C TYR A 103 1.79 -13.31 -5.67
N LEU A 104 1.29 -14.54 -5.66
CA LEU A 104 2.03 -15.71 -5.18
C LEU A 104 3.12 -16.18 -6.15
N SER A 105 3.24 -15.59 -7.34
CA SER A 105 4.35 -15.85 -8.26
C SER A 105 5.62 -15.08 -7.92
N PHE A 106 5.52 -14.06 -7.05
CA PHE A 106 6.67 -13.27 -6.63
C PHE A 106 7.34 -13.83 -5.38
N GLN A 107 8.66 -13.65 -5.32
CA GLN A 107 9.39 -13.65 -4.07
C GLN A 107 9.38 -12.22 -3.54
N ILE A 108 8.66 -12.00 -2.45
CA ILE A 108 8.63 -10.70 -1.80
C ILE A 108 9.95 -10.50 -1.06
N GLY A 109 10.66 -9.43 -1.43
CA GLY A 109 11.87 -8.99 -0.73
C GLY A 109 11.53 -8.27 0.57
N GLU A 110 12.40 -7.35 0.98
CA GLU A 110 12.13 -6.50 2.14
C GLU A 110 10.92 -5.59 1.91
N ARG A 111 10.00 -5.56 2.87
CA ARG A 111 8.83 -4.67 2.83
C ARG A 111 9.24 -3.30 3.35
N LEU A 112 9.32 -2.32 2.45
CA LEU A 112 9.74 -0.96 2.77
C LEU A 112 8.60 -0.11 3.36
N ARG A 113 7.36 -0.29 2.89
CA ARG A 113 6.16 0.42 3.38
C ARG A 113 4.90 -0.45 3.33
N SER A 114 3.88 -0.04 4.08
CA SER A 114 2.54 -0.61 4.04
C SER A 114 1.55 0.53 3.80
N ASN A 115 0.90 0.56 2.64
CA ASN A 115 -0.15 1.53 2.35
C ASN A 115 -1.52 0.83 2.45
N GLU A 116 -2.54 1.61 2.84
CA GLU A 116 -3.91 1.12 2.97
C GLU A 116 -4.52 0.71 1.62
N ILE A 117 -5.36 -0.31 1.66
CA ILE A 117 -6.04 -0.87 0.49
C ILE A 117 -7.17 0.09 0.10
N GLY A 118 -6.91 0.98 -0.85
CA GLY A 118 -7.91 1.92 -1.38
C GLY A 118 -7.34 3.01 -2.29
N HIS A 119 -6.08 3.36 -2.10
CA HIS A 119 -5.41 4.47 -2.79
C HIS A 119 -4.95 4.13 -4.21
N TYR A 120 -4.79 2.84 -4.53
CA TYR A 120 -4.25 2.40 -5.81
C TYR A 120 -5.19 2.67 -7.01
N VAL A 121 -6.49 2.93 -6.83
CA VAL A 121 -7.36 3.27 -7.98
C VAL A 121 -7.00 4.64 -8.54
N ALA A 122 -6.89 5.65 -7.68
CA ALA A 122 -6.51 7.00 -8.07
C ALA A 122 -5.08 7.01 -8.64
N GLU A 123 -4.16 6.34 -7.94
CA GLU A 123 -2.76 6.31 -8.36
C GLU A 123 -2.57 5.56 -9.69
N THR A 124 -3.21 4.39 -9.88
CA THR A 124 -3.14 3.68 -11.18
C THR A 124 -3.74 4.52 -12.31
N GLN A 125 -4.81 5.27 -12.05
CA GLN A 125 -5.38 6.19 -13.02
C GLN A 125 -4.41 7.34 -13.35
N ALA A 126 -3.68 7.85 -12.36
CA ALA A 126 -2.65 8.86 -12.58
C ALA A 126 -1.49 8.32 -13.45
N TYR A 127 -1.04 7.08 -13.21
CA TYR A 127 -0.04 6.42 -14.07
C TYR A 127 -0.46 6.35 -15.54
N SER A 128 -1.75 6.13 -15.82
CA SER A 128 -2.25 6.16 -17.22
C SER A 128 -2.13 7.54 -17.88
N TRP A 129 -2.14 8.63 -17.10
CA TRP A 129 -2.04 9.98 -17.62
C TRP A 129 -0.62 10.43 -17.90
N ILE A 130 0.35 9.86 -17.17
CA ILE A 130 1.77 10.18 -17.29
C ILE A 130 2.55 9.15 -18.11
N ASP A 131 1.88 8.10 -18.60
CA ASP A 131 2.51 7.07 -19.42
C ASP A 131 3.17 7.68 -20.66
N GLY A 132 4.43 7.32 -20.92
CA GLY A 132 5.24 7.87 -22.00
C GLY A 132 5.81 9.28 -21.77
N HIS A 133 5.56 9.93 -20.63
CA HIS A 133 6.05 11.29 -20.35
C HIS A 133 7.32 11.35 -19.48
N ASN A 134 7.81 10.21 -18.98
CA ASN A 134 9.01 10.14 -18.12
C ASN A 134 8.93 11.01 -16.83
N ILE A 135 7.71 11.28 -16.36
CA ILE A 135 7.45 12.06 -15.14
C ILE A 135 7.62 11.18 -13.88
N GLY A 136 7.13 9.95 -13.94
CA GLY A 136 7.16 9.01 -12.83
C GLY A 136 7.74 7.65 -13.21
N PRO A 137 7.75 6.70 -12.27
CA PRO A 137 8.09 5.32 -12.54
C PRO A 137 7.27 4.72 -13.69
N LYS A 138 7.86 3.83 -14.49
CA LYS A 138 7.14 3.03 -15.48
C LYS A 138 6.18 2.08 -14.78
N PHE A 139 4.94 2.07 -15.24
CA PHE A 139 3.98 1.06 -14.84
C PHE A 139 4.30 -0.29 -15.51
N LEU A 140 4.45 -1.34 -14.71
CA LEU A 140 4.84 -2.67 -15.19
C LEU A 140 3.66 -3.63 -15.33
N GLY A 141 2.60 -3.43 -14.55
CA GLY A 141 1.37 -4.21 -14.61
C GLY A 141 0.63 -4.26 -13.28
N TYR A 142 -0.52 -4.91 -13.28
CA TYR A 142 -1.32 -5.13 -12.08
C TYR A 142 -0.83 -6.34 -11.28
N LEU A 143 -1.01 -6.29 -9.97
CA LEU A 143 -0.79 -7.41 -9.07
C LEU A 143 -2.14 -8.07 -8.78
N THR A 144 -2.25 -9.38 -8.97
CA THR A 144 -3.51 -10.12 -8.85
C THR A 144 -3.48 -11.22 -7.81
N GLU A 145 -4.65 -11.57 -7.30
CA GLU A 145 -4.91 -12.78 -6.52
C GLU A 145 -6.07 -13.53 -7.13
N ASP A 146 -5.85 -14.73 -7.65
CA ASP A 146 -6.93 -15.51 -8.28
C ASP A 146 -7.66 -14.67 -9.36
N GLY A 147 -6.91 -13.85 -10.11
CA GLY A 147 -7.43 -12.93 -11.14
C GLY A 147 -8.02 -11.59 -10.64
N ARG A 148 -8.22 -11.41 -9.34
CA ARG A 148 -8.66 -10.13 -8.73
C ARG A 148 -7.47 -9.18 -8.62
N VAL A 149 -7.63 -7.93 -9.07
CA VAL A 149 -6.58 -6.90 -8.89
C VAL A 149 -6.55 -6.43 -7.44
N ILE A 150 -5.37 -6.51 -6.82
CA ILE A 150 -5.11 -6.11 -5.43
C ILE A 150 -4.05 -5.01 -5.30
N GLY A 151 -3.42 -4.63 -6.41
CA GLY A 151 -2.38 -3.61 -6.45
C GLY A 151 -1.76 -3.52 -7.83
N PHE A 152 -0.58 -2.91 -7.91
CA PHE A 152 0.16 -2.74 -9.15
C PHE A 152 1.67 -2.76 -8.90
N LEU A 153 2.41 -2.87 -9.99
CA LEU A 153 3.86 -2.90 -10.02
C LEU A 153 4.37 -1.73 -10.84
N ILE A 154 5.39 -1.06 -10.33
CA ILE A 154 6.13 0.01 -11.01
C ILE A 154 7.61 -0.34 -11.04
N GLU A 155 8.36 0.31 -11.92
CA GLU A 155 9.81 0.19 -11.91
C GLU A 155 10.39 0.66 -10.57
N SER A 156 11.42 -0.05 -10.11
CA SER A 156 12.23 0.43 -9.00
C SER A 156 13.16 1.52 -9.50
N VAL A 157 13.12 2.69 -8.85
CA VAL A 157 13.94 3.85 -9.20
C VAL A 157 14.95 4.06 -8.08
N GLU A 158 16.22 3.83 -8.38
CA GLU A 158 17.31 4.16 -7.46
C GLU A 158 17.61 5.67 -7.52
N GLY A 159 17.68 6.30 -6.36
CA GLY A 159 17.92 7.73 -6.25
C GLY A 159 17.85 8.23 -4.81
N ARG A 160 18.26 9.49 -4.62
CA ARG A 160 18.10 10.19 -3.34
C ARG A 160 16.85 11.06 -3.37
N HIS A 161 16.27 11.36 -2.22
CA HIS A 161 15.22 12.38 -2.16
C HIS A 161 15.76 13.75 -2.60
N ALA A 162 14.88 14.55 -3.21
CA ALA A 162 15.21 15.90 -3.61
C ALA A 162 15.50 16.78 -2.39
N THR A 163 16.41 17.73 -2.58
CA THR A 163 16.69 18.81 -1.64
C THR A 163 16.35 20.14 -2.28
N VAL A 164 16.42 21.23 -1.51
CA VAL A 164 16.24 22.58 -2.06
C VAL A 164 17.21 22.90 -3.22
N SER A 165 18.39 22.27 -3.27
CA SER A 165 19.33 22.42 -4.38
C SER A 165 18.81 21.89 -5.71
N ASP A 166 17.80 21.01 -5.68
CA ASP A 166 17.17 20.42 -6.87
C ASP A 166 15.89 21.18 -7.30
N LEU A 167 15.56 22.29 -6.61
CA LEU A 167 14.29 23.02 -6.78
C LEU A 167 13.97 23.36 -8.24
N ASP A 168 14.94 23.82 -9.01
CA ASP A 168 14.70 24.18 -10.42
C ASP A 168 14.34 22.97 -11.28
N ALA A 169 14.99 21.83 -11.03
CA ALA A 169 14.69 20.58 -11.71
C ALA A 169 13.31 20.03 -11.29
N CYS A 170 12.97 20.12 -9.99
CA CYS A 170 11.66 19.77 -9.48
C CYS A 170 10.56 20.69 -10.06
N LYS A 171 10.81 22.00 -10.17
CA LYS A 171 9.88 22.94 -10.83
C LYS A 171 9.71 22.60 -12.32
N ALA A 172 10.75 22.13 -13.00
CA ALA A 172 10.65 21.74 -14.41
C ALA A 172 9.70 20.54 -14.60
N ILE A 173 9.88 19.46 -13.83
CA ILE A 173 9.03 18.27 -13.95
C ILE A 173 7.58 18.53 -13.51
N VAL A 174 7.37 19.40 -12.52
CA VAL A 174 6.02 19.82 -12.12
C VAL A 174 5.33 20.60 -13.24
N ARG A 175 6.05 21.48 -13.96
CA ARG A 175 5.49 22.16 -15.14
C ARG A 175 5.13 21.19 -16.25
N GLU A 176 5.90 20.13 -16.46
CA GLU A 176 5.56 19.08 -17.41
C GLU A 176 4.25 18.36 -17.00
N LEU A 177 4.12 18.02 -15.72
CA LEU A 177 2.89 17.44 -15.16
C LEU A 177 1.68 18.37 -15.37
N HIS A 178 1.84 19.66 -15.04
CA HIS A 178 0.80 20.69 -15.24
C HIS A 178 0.44 20.86 -16.72
N GLY A 179 1.43 20.75 -17.62
CA GLY A 179 1.23 20.77 -19.07
C GLY A 179 0.32 19.65 -19.59
N LEU A 180 0.22 18.54 -18.85
CA LEU A 180 -0.74 17.45 -19.12
C LEU A 180 -2.13 17.70 -18.51
N GLY A 181 -2.34 18.85 -17.89
CA GLY A 181 -3.57 19.19 -17.17
C GLY A 181 -3.73 18.38 -15.88
N ILE A 182 -2.64 18.06 -15.19
CA ILE A 182 -2.64 17.25 -13.97
C ILE A 182 -2.14 18.11 -12.82
N LEU A 183 -2.86 18.11 -11.70
CA LEU A 183 -2.41 18.65 -10.41
C LEU A 183 -1.95 17.49 -9.55
N HIS A 184 -0.80 17.58 -8.88
CA HIS A 184 -0.32 16.49 -8.04
C HIS A 184 -1.13 16.38 -6.74
N GLY A 185 -1.40 17.50 -6.06
CA GLY A 185 -2.21 17.56 -4.85
C GLY A 185 -1.44 17.46 -3.54
N ASP A 186 -0.29 16.78 -3.55
CA ASP A 186 0.60 16.64 -2.38
C ASP A 186 2.09 16.73 -2.77
N LEU A 187 2.56 17.91 -3.19
CA LEU A 187 4.00 18.08 -3.48
C LEU A 187 4.79 18.26 -2.19
N ASN A 188 5.67 17.29 -1.89
CA ASN A 188 6.64 17.39 -0.79
C ASN A 188 7.98 16.75 -1.21
N LYS A 189 9.07 17.01 -0.46
CA LYS A 189 10.42 16.53 -0.80
C LYS A 189 10.56 15.01 -0.92
N HIS A 190 9.69 14.25 -0.24
CA HIS A 190 9.71 12.79 -0.27
C HIS A 190 9.10 12.23 -1.57
N ASN A 191 8.28 13.03 -2.26
CA ASN A 191 7.62 12.66 -3.51
C ASN A 191 8.48 12.93 -4.75
N PHE A 192 9.73 13.36 -4.56
CA PHE A 192 10.72 13.53 -5.62
C PHE A 192 11.96 12.68 -5.35
N LEU A 193 12.37 11.92 -6.36
CA LEU A 193 13.61 11.16 -6.39
C LEU A 193 14.54 11.75 -7.46
N ILE A 194 15.80 11.97 -7.09
CA ILE A 194 16.87 12.36 -8.00
C ILE A 194 17.64 11.09 -8.36
N SER A 195 17.49 10.68 -9.62
CA SER A 195 18.07 9.46 -10.19
C SER A 195 19.05 9.78 -11.32
N GLU A 196 19.72 8.77 -11.87
CA GLU A 196 20.62 8.94 -13.03
C GLU A 196 19.93 9.50 -14.27
N ARG A 197 18.61 9.27 -14.43
CA ARG A 197 17.81 9.81 -15.54
C ARG A 197 17.21 11.19 -15.26
N GLY A 198 17.50 11.79 -14.10
CA GLY A 198 16.93 13.06 -13.65
C GLY A 198 15.89 12.89 -12.54
N VAL A 199 15.04 13.91 -12.40
CA VAL A 199 13.98 13.94 -11.39
C VAL A 199 12.89 12.95 -11.76
N VAL A 200 12.41 12.19 -10.78
CA VAL A 200 11.29 11.27 -10.90
C VAL A 200 10.31 11.59 -9.78
N MET A 201 9.06 11.83 -10.15
CA MET A 201 7.97 12.07 -9.20
C MET A 201 7.32 10.74 -8.82
N ILE A 202 7.00 10.58 -7.55
CA ILE A 202 6.33 9.39 -6.99
C ILE A 202 5.12 9.82 -6.16
N ASP A 203 4.27 8.86 -5.78
CA ASP A 203 3.11 9.06 -4.91
C ASP A 203 1.99 9.93 -5.52
N PHE A 204 1.40 9.43 -6.62
CA PHE A 204 0.34 10.14 -7.35
C PHE A 204 -1.06 9.91 -6.77
N GLU A 205 -1.19 9.49 -5.52
CA GLU A 205 -2.48 9.12 -4.94
C GLU A 205 -3.48 10.29 -4.88
N THR A 206 -2.98 11.52 -4.71
CA THR A 206 -3.78 12.75 -4.63
C THR A 206 -3.95 13.43 -6.00
N ALA A 207 -3.34 12.86 -7.04
CA ALA A 207 -3.28 13.49 -8.36
C ALA A 207 -4.65 13.49 -9.04
N LYS A 208 -4.95 14.60 -9.71
CA LYS A 208 -6.22 14.77 -10.43
C LYS A 208 -6.06 15.57 -11.71
N LYS A 209 -6.91 15.29 -12.69
CA LYS A 209 -7.06 16.14 -13.86
C LYS A 209 -7.67 17.48 -13.44
N SER A 210 -7.05 18.57 -13.86
CA SER A 210 -7.46 19.93 -13.54
C SER A 210 -7.21 20.86 -14.73
N LYS A 211 -8.08 21.86 -14.90
CA LYS A 211 -7.89 23.00 -15.81
C LYS A 211 -7.65 24.31 -15.04
N ASP A 212 -7.56 24.21 -13.71
CA ASP A 212 -7.37 25.34 -12.82
C ASP A 212 -5.89 25.75 -12.82
N GLY A 213 -5.57 26.73 -13.68
CA GLY A 213 -4.23 27.28 -13.78
C GLY A 213 -3.80 28.04 -12.52
N GLU A 214 -4.73 28.60 -11.74
CA GLU A 214 -4.42 29.26 -10.48
C GLU A 214 -3.97 28.24 -9.43
N ALA A 215 -4.66 27.10 -9.34
CA ALA A 215 -4.25 26.00 -8.46
C ALA A 215 -2.89 25.42 -8.84
N MET A 216 -2.60 25.27 -10.14
CA MET A 216 -1.29 24.80 -10.63
C MET A 216 -0.18 25.79 -10.29
N GLU A 217 -0.39 27.08 -10.51
CA GLU A 217 0.61 28.10 -10.16
C GLU A 217 0.85 28.13 -8.66
N LYS A 218 -0.21 27.99 -7.84
CA LYS A 218 -0.09 27.90 -6.39
C LYS A 218 0.71 26.67 -5.95
N GLU A 219 0.45 25.50 -6.53
CA GLU A 219 1.20 24.26 -6.28
C GLU A 219 2.70 24.45 -6.62
N LEU A 220 3.01 25.10 -7.74
CA LEU A 220 4.38 25.37 -8.17
C LEU A 220 5.10 26.40 -7.27
N MET A 221 4.41 27.47 -6.85
CA MET A 221 4.95 28.50 -5.95
C MET A 221 5.21 27.95 -4.55
N GLY A 222 4.36 27.04 -4.06
CA GLY A 222 4.50 26.41 -2.75
C GLY A 222 5.68 25.44 -2.65
N LEU A 223 6.15 24.90 -3.78
CA LEU A 223 7.15 23.83 -3.82
C LEU A 223 8.45 24.16 -3.07
N GLU A 224 8.91 25.40 -3.14
CA GLU A 224 10.12 25.83 -2.42
C GLU A 224 9.97 25.68 -0.90
N GLY A 225 8.80 26.07 -0.36
CA GLY A 225 8.48 25.88 1.05
C GLY A 225 8.41 24.40 1.42
N HIS A 226 7.85 23.56 0.56
CA HIS A 226 7.76 22.12 0.79
C HIS A 226 9.12 21.40 0.73
N LEU A 227 10.08 21.89 -0.06
CA LEU A 227 11.44 21.35 -0.10
C LEU A 227 12.30 21.82 1.08
N LEU A 228 12.02 23.02 1.61
CA LEU A 228 12.68 23.58 2.80
C LEU A 228 12.09 23.05 4.11
N ASP A 229 10.94 22.39 4.07
CA ASP A 229 10.27 21.93 5.27
C ASP A 229 11.08 20.82 5.98
N GLU A 230 11.60 21.15 7.16
CA GLU A 230 12.28 20.23 8.08
C GLU A 230 11.33 19.61 9.12
N SER A 231 10.04 19.96 9.10
CA SER A 231 9.06 19.60 10.15
C SER A 231 8.71 18.11 10.22
N GLY A 232 9.16 17.28 9.27
CA GLY A 232 8.92 15.84 9.28
C GLY A 232 7.48 15.44 8.94
N ASN A 233 6.68 16.35 8.38
CA ASN A 233 5.35 16.04 7.85
C ASN A 233 5.47 15.40 6.45
N GLY A 234 5.87 14.14 6.46
CA GLY A 234 6.03 13.27 5.30
C GLY A 234 6.63 11.96 5.80
N GLY A 235 5.98 10.83 5.50
CA GLY A 235 6.15 9.54 6.18
C GLY A 235 7.53 9.23 6.77
N VAL A 236 7.53 8.84 8.05
CA VAL A 236 8.73 8.53 8.85
C VAL A 236 9.62 7.50 8.14
N VAL A 237 10.71 7.96 7.54
CA VAL A 237 11.85 7.08 7.23
C VAL A 237 12.62 6.93 8.55
N LYS A 238 12.60 5.74 9.15
CA LYS A 238 13.53 5.43 10.24
C LYS A 238 14.92 5.34 9.62
N GLU A 239 15.73 6.36 9.86
CA GLU A 239 17.16 6.31 9.55
C GLU A 239 17.81 5.14 10.32
N GLU A 240 18.52 4.30 9.57
CA GLU A 240 19.35 3.23 10.12
C GLU A 240 20.45 3.84 10.99
N LYS A 241 20.40 3.56 12.31
CA LYS A 241 21.60 3.68 13.13
C LYS A 241 22.47 2.46 12.86
N SER A 242 23.51 2.68 12.06
CA SER A 242 24.67 1.80 12.02
C SER A 242 25.24 1.66 13.44
N SER A 243 25.15 0.46 14.00
CA SER A 243 25.92 0.11 15.20
C SER A 243 27.21 -0.53 14.75
N GLU A 244 28.29 0.25 14.75
CA GLU A 244 29.65 -0.28 14.75
C GLU A 244 29.83 -1.19 15.97
N LYS A 245 30.11 -2.47 15.72
CA LYS A 245 30.57 -3.40 16.74
C LYS A 245 32.06 -3.14 17.00
N ALA A 246 32.37 -2.75 18.23
CA ALA A 246 33.68 -2.99 18.85
C ALA A 246 33.60 -4.30 19.65
#